data_AF-A0A9D1MKW5-F1
#
_entry.id   AF-A0A9D1MKW5-F1
#
_cell.length_a   1.000
_cell.length_b   1.000
_cell.length_c   1.000
_cell.angle_alpha   90.00
_cell.angle_beta   90.00
_cell.angle_gamma   90.00
#
_symmetry.space_group_name_H-M   'P 1'
#
loop_
_entity.id
_entity.type
_entity.pdbx_description
1 polymer ?
#
loop_
_entity_poly.entity_id
_entity_poly.type
_entity_poly.pdbx_seq_one_letter_code
_entity_poly.pdbx_strand_id
1 'polypeptide(L)' 'MTFEENLKKLEEIVEKMDSKDTSLDEGLKLFDRGVSIAGECMKKLEESSGKVSELTLQLDKLRVKEDTNGEN' A
#
# COMPACT_ATOMS: atom_id res chain seq x y z
N MET A 1 0.64 -9.08 7.66
CA MET A 1 1.63 -8.00 7.82
C MET A 1 0.96 -6.66 7.56
N THR A 2 1.33 -5.64 8.31
CA THR A 2 0.93 -4.25 8.07
C THR A 2 1.81 -3.61 6.99
N PHE A 3 1.42 -2.43 6.52
CA PHE A 3 2.21 -1.68 5.54
C PHE A 3 3.57 -1.29 6.14
N GLU A 4 3.58 -0.83 7.40
CA GLU A 4 4.78 -0.41 8.12
C GLU A 4 5.75 -1.57 8.33
N GLU A 5 5.24 -2.77 8.65
CA GLU A 5 6.07 -3.98 8.76
C GLU A 5 6.74 -4.35 7.44
N ASN A 6 6.01 -4.22 6.32
CA ASN A 6 6.56 -4.52 5.00
C ASN A 6 7.57 -3.46 4.55
N LEU A 7 7.31 -2.18 4.87
CA LEU A 7 8.25 -1.09 4.62
C LEU A 7 9.57 -1.30 5.38
N LYS A 8 9.49 -1.64 6.67
CA LYS A 8 10.68 -1.92 7.49
C LYS A 8 11.50 -3.09 6.93
N LYS A 9 10.84 -4.14 6.45
CA LYS A 9 11.54 -5.28 5.82
C LYS A 9 12.23 -4.90 4.52
N LEU A 10 11.63 -4.00 3.74
CA LEU A 10 12.27 -3.46 2.53
C LEU A 10 13.53 -2.67 2.89
N GLU A 11 13.48 -1.84 3.92
CA GLU A 11 14.67 -1.12 4.42
C GLU A 11 15.77 -2.09 4.84
N GLU A 12 15.44 -3.13 5.62
CA GLU A 12 16.40 -4.17 6.02
C GLU A 12 17.01 -4.94 4.82
N ILE A 13 16.22 -5.16 3.77
CA ILE A 13 16.71 -5.80 2.54
C ILE A 13 17.69 -4.88 1.81
N VAL A 14 17.36 -3.58 1.68
CA VAL A 14 18.24 -2.59 1.04
C VAL A 14 19.55 -2.46 1.81
N GLU A 15 19.49 -2.36 3.14
CA GLU A 15 20.70 -2.32 3.99
C GLU A 15 21.57 -3.56 3.79
N LYS A 16 20.97 -4.75 3.69
CA LYS A 16 21.72 -5.98 3.40
C LYS A 16 22.30 -5.98 2.01
N MET A 17 21.56 -5.54 0.99
CA MET A 17 22.07 -5.46 -0.39
C MET A 17 23.25 -4.50 -0.54
N ASP A 18 23.32 -3.43 0.27
CA ASP A 18 24.41 -2.46 0.25
C ASP A 18 25.63 -2.91 1.10
N SER A 19 25.48 -4.00 1.86
CA SER A 19 26.59 -4.58 2.62
C SER A 19 27.64 -5.18 1.68
N LYS A 20 28.91 -4.90 1.96
CA LYS A 20 30.06 -5.43 1.20
C LYS A 20 30.23 -6.94 1.28
N ASP A 21 29.56 -7.58 2.24
CA ASP A 21 29.60 -9.03 2.45
C ASP A 21 28.52 -9.78 1.64
N THR A 22 27.65 -9.06 0.92
CA THR A 22 26.57 -9.69 0.14
C THR A 22 27.11 -10.30 -1.13
N SER A 23 27.00 -11.63 -1.20
CA SER A 23 27.33 -12.38 -2.41
C SER A 23 26.31 -12.13 -3.52
N LEU A 24 26.68 -12.38 -4.78
CA LEU A 24 25.77 -12.21 -5.93
C LEU A 24 24.49 -13.06 -5.79
N ASP A 25 24.62 -14.31 -5.34
CA ASP A 25 23.48 -15.20 -5.10
C ASP A 25 22.58 -14.71 -3.97
N GLU A 26 23.15 -14.16 -2.89
CA GLU A 26 22.34 -13.52 -1.85
C GLU A 26 21.67 -12.25 -2.35
N GLY A 27 22.37 -11.43 -3.13
CA GLY A 27 21.81 -10.23 -3.75
C GLY A 27 20.58 -10.55 -4.60
N LEU A 28 20.64 -11.63 -5.40
CA LEU A 28 19.49 -12.10 -6.19
C LEU A 28 18.32 -12.54 -5.31
N LYS A 29 18.58 -13.28 -4.23
CA LYS A 29 17.53 -13.71 -3.29
C LYS A 29 16.91 -12.53 -2.53
N LEU A 30 17.73 -11.57 -2.12
CA LEU A 30 17.31 -10.33 -1.46
C LEU A 30 16.44 -9.50 -2.41
N PHE A 31 16.85 -9.38 -3.68
CA PHE A 31 16.09 -8.68 -4.69
C PHE A 31 14.72 -9.31 -4.96
N ASP A 32 14.66 -10.63 -5.18
CA ASP A 32 13.40 -11.36 -5.39
C ASP A 32 12.44 -11.19 -4.20
N ARG A 33 12.98 -11.25 -2.99
CA ARG A 33 12.22 -11.00 -1.76
C ARG A 33 11.76 -9.54 -1.65
N GLY A 34 12.60 -8.57 -2.03
CA GLY A 34 12.27 -7.16 -2.06
C GLY A 34 11.13 -6.86 -3.03
N VAL A 35 11.19 -7.40 -4.25
CA VAL A 35 10.13 -7.28 -5.25
C VAL A 35 8.81 -7.85 -4.73
N SER A 36 8.84 -9.02 -4.09
CA SER A 36 7.63 -9.63 -3.51
C SER A 36 6.98 -8.74 -2.44
N ILE A 37 7.79 -8.20 -1.51
CA ILE A 37 7.29 -7.34 -0.42
C ILE A 37 6.77 -6.00 -0.97
N ALA A 38 7.47 -5.41 -1.97
CA ALA A 38 6.99 -4.20 -2.64
C ALA A 38 5.64 -4.41 -3.32
N GLY A 39 5.42 -5.58 -3.93
CA GLY A 39 4.13 -6.00 -4.47
C GLY A 39 3.02 -6.01 -3.42
N GLU A 40 3.30 -6.55 -2.23
CA GLU A 40 2.33 -6.53 -1.13
C GLU A 40 2.01 -5.11 -0.64
N CYS A 41 3.02 -4.24 -0.55
CA CYS A 41 2.81 -2.82 -0.20
C CYS A 41 1.89 -2.12 -1.19
N MET A 42 2.13 -2.29 -2.50
CA MET A 42 1.29 -1.71 -3.54
C MET A 42 -0.16 -2.20 -3.44
N LYS A 43 -0.36 -3.50 -3.24
CA LYS A 43 -1.70 -4.08 -3.05
C LYS A 43 -2.41 -3.48 -1.83
N LYS A 44 -1.71 -3.32 -0.72
CA LYS A 44 -2.27 -2.71 0.51
C LYS A 44 -2.71 -1.26 0.27
N LEU A 45 -1.91 -0.50 -0.47
CA LEU A 45 -2.21 0.88 -0.84
C LEU A 45 -3.43 0.95 -1.76
N GLU A 46 -3.52 0.06 -2.74
CA GLU A 46 -4.66 -0.04 -3.65
C GLU A 46 -5.96 -0.37 -2.90
N GLU A 47 -5.93 -1.38 -2.02
CA GLU A 47 -7.05 -1.72 -1.16
C GLU A 47 -7.51 -0.54 -0.29
N SER A 48 -6.55 0.22 0.26
CA SER A 48 -6.84 1.38 1.11
C SER A 48 -7.43 2.54 0.29
N SER A 49 -6.88 2.81 -0.89
CA SER A 49 -7.38 3.84 -1.80
C SER A 49 -8.79 3.53 -2.29
N GLY A 50 -9.06 2.27 -2.64
CA GLY A 50 -10.41 1.81 -3.00
C GLY A 50 -11.42 2.04 -1.89
N LYS A 51 -11.04 1.73 -0.64
CA LYS A 51 -11.89 1.96 0.53
C LYS A 51 -12.17 3.45 0.77
N VAL A 52 -11.17 4.32 0.59
CA VAL A 52 -11.36 5.78 0.68
C VAL A 52 -12.34 6.25 -0.40
N SER A 53 -12.15 5.82 -1.64
CA SER A 53 -13.05 6.17 -2.75
C SER A 53 -14.50 5.75 -2.49
N GLU A 54 -14.70 4.53 -1.99
CA GLU A 54 -16.03 4.03 -1.62
C GLU A 54 -16.68 4.88 -0.52
N LEU A 55 -15.93 5.22 0.53
CA LEU A 55 -16.40 6.07 1.62
C LEU A 55 -16.75 7.48 1.12
N THR A 56 -15.95 8.07 0.24
CA THR A 56 -16.25 9.36 -0.38
C THR A 56 -17.55 9.31 -1.18
N LEU A 57 -17.76 8.28 -2.01
CA LEU A 57 -19.00 8.10 -2.76
C LEU A 57 -20.23 7.93 -1.85
N GLN A 58 -20.08 7.25 -0.71
CA GLN A 58 -21.15 7.13 0.27
C GLN A 58 -21.49 8.47 0.92
N LEU A 59 -20.47 9.27 1.27
CA LEU A 59 -20.66 10.62 1.81
C LEU A 59 -21.39 11.53 0.82
N ASP A 60 -21.02 11.51 -0.46
CA ASP A 60 -21.68 12.31 -1.50
C ASP A 60 -23.16 11.94 -1.66
N LYS A 61 -23.50 10.65 -1.60
CA LYS A 61 -24.90 10.18 -1.65
C LYS A 61 -25.74 10.66 -0.47
N LEU A 62 -25.13 10.83 0.71
CA LEU A 62 -25.83 11.36 1.89
C LEU A 62 -26.14 12.84 1.71
N ARG A 63 -25.22 13.60 1.10
CA ARG A 63 -25.37 15.04 0.86
C ARG A 63 -26.48 15.38 -0.14
N VAL A 64 -26.71 14.52 -1.15
CA VAL A 64 -27.77 14.75 -2.16
C VAL A 64 -29.19 14.61 -1.58
N LYS A 65 -29.38 13.98 -0.41
CA LYS A 65 -30.71 13.80 0.18
C LYS A 65 -31.25 15.02 0.93
N GLU A 66 -30.45 16.08 1.14
CA GLU A 66 -30.90 17.27 1.87
C GLU A 66 -31.54 18.35 0.97
N ASP A 67 -31.33 18.31 -0.36
CA ASP A 67 -31.77 19.38 -1.27
C ASP A 67 -33.11 19.14 -1.99
N THR A 68 -33.80 18.01 -1.80
CA THR A 68 -35.08 17.73 -2.50
C THR A 68 -36.35 17.97 -1.69
N ASN A 69 -36.29 18.63 -0.53
CA ASN A 69 -37.49 18.96 0.25
C ASN A 69 -37.79 20.47 0.19
N GLY A 70 -38.30 20.94 -0.94
CA GLY A 70 -38.53 22.38 -1.08
C GLY A 70 -39.31 22.86 -2.30
N GLU A 71 -40.17 22.06 -2.93
CA GLU A 71 -41.15 22.60 -3.87
C GLU A 71 -42.50 21.87 -3.72
N ASN A 72 -43.37 22.45 -2.89
CA ASN A 72 -44.82 22.27 -2.97
C ASN A 72 -45.51 23.62 -2.84
#